data_AF-A0A6F8TZ15-F1
#
_entry.id   AF-A0A6F8TZ15-F1
#
_cell.length_a   1.000
_cell.length_b   1.000
_cell.length_c   1.000
_cell.angle_alpha   90.00
_cell.angle_beta   90.00
_cell.angle_gamma   90.00
#
_symmetry.space_group_name_H-M   'P 1'
#
loop_
_entity.id
_entity.type
_entity.pdbx_description
1 polymer ?
#
loop_
_entity_poly.entity_id
_entity_poly.type
_entity_poly.pdbx_seq_one_letter_code
_entity_poly.pdbx_strand_id
1 'polypeptide(L)'
;MKTKHTVLLYILILSLGTILSLYIPKQEMAAQEATVIPEEAIRLRILANSDLEEDQAVKRLVRDEVNKEITKWVAELTSQDEAKTVIKAGLPELQMIAEKVVAAEGMDQSVKVDFGKVNFPTKLYGQYLYPAGEYEAVLITLGKGEGANWWCVLYPPLCFLDFSTGTAVRSPGFETTVEASGNEVTEVDPEEAAVETGANREESRMVNEIQPDPVFVEEGEEEEVEVRFFVVDLFKGIFSK
;
A
#
# COMPACT_ATOMS: atom_id res chain seq x y z
N MET A 1 48.34 -21.49 38.24
CA MET A 1 47.50 -22.44 37.46
C MET A 1 46.11 -21.87 37.17
N LYS A 2 45.30 -21.49 38.17
CA LYS A 2 43.89 -21.04 38.00
C LYS A 2 43.65 -20.10 36.79
N THR A 3 44.41 -19.01 36.67
CA THR A 3 44.25 -18.01 35.57
C THR A 3 44.39 -18.59 34.16
N LYS A 4 45.30 -19.55 33.92
CA LYS A 4 45.46 -20.18 32.60
C LYS A 4 44.23 -20.99 32.20
N HIS A 5 43.58 -21.66 33.16
CA HIS A 5 42.33 -22.39 32.92
C HIS A 5 41.15 -21.43 32.71
N THR A 6 41.12 -20.28 33.39
CA THR A 6 40.10 -19.24 33.14
C THR A 6 40.18 -18.70 31.71
N VAL A 7 41.40 -18.40 31.21
CA VAL A 7 41.59 -17.96 29.81
C VAL A 7 41.19 -19.05 28.82
N LEU A 8 41.57 -20.32 29.07
CA LEU A 8 41.18 -21.45 28.23
C LEU A 8 39.65 -21.63 28.18
N LEU A 9 38.97 -21.50 29.32
CA LEU A 9 37.51 -21.58 29.43
C LEU A 9 36.83 -20.47 28.62
N TYR A 10 37.31 -19.23 28.71
CA TYR A 10 36.79 -18.10 27.93
C TYR A 10 36.93 -18.30 26.42
N ILE A 11 38.08 -18.80 25.96
CA ILE A 11 38.29 -19.12 24.54
C ILE A 11 37.33 -20.22 24.08
N LEU A 12 37.11 -21.24 24.91
CA LEU A 12 36.22 -22.37 24.60
C LEU A 12 34.76 -21.92 24.54
N ILE A 13 34.31 -21.05 25.46
CA ILE A 13 32.96 -20.45 25.43
C ILE A 13 32.78 -19.57 24.18
N LEU A 14 33.76 -18.73 23.83
CA LEU A 14 33.72 -17.90 22.62
C LEU A 14 33.65 -18.75 21.35
N SER A 15 34.47 -19.81 21.24
CA SER A 15 34.43 -20.72 20.10
C SER A 15 33.12 -21.50 20.00
N LEU A 16 32.53 -21.89 21.14
CA LEU A 16 31.24 -22.58 21.15
C LEU A 16 30.11 -21.62 20.73
N GLY A 17 30.17 -20.35 21.16
CA GLY A 17 29.22 -19.32 20.75
C GLY A 17 29.27 -19.00 19.24
N THR A 18 30.47 -18.92 18.64
CA THR A 18 30.59 -18.72 17.19
C THR A 18 30.14 -19.95 16.41
N ILE A 19 30.44 -21.17 16.88
CA ILE A 19 29.93 -22.40 16.28
C ILE A 19 28.39 -22.45 16.36
N LEU A 20 27.78 -22.18 17.51
CA LEU A 20 26.31 -22.09 17.61
C LEU A 20 25.73 -21.03 16.67
N SER A 21 26.34 -19.85 16.56
CA SER A 21 25.91 -18.79 15.63
C SER A 21 25.98 -19.21 14.15
N LEU A 22 26.90 -20.11 13.79
CA LEU A 22 27.01 -20.69 12.44
C LEU A 22 26.06 -21.87 12.18
N TYR A 23 25.59 -22.56 13.24
CA TYR A 23 24.68 -23.70 13.15
C TYR A 23 23.21 -23.37 13.45
N ILE A 24 22.93 -22.22 14.06
CA ILE A 24 21.60 -21.60 13.97
C ILE A 24 21.39 -21.35 12.47
N PRO A 25 20.35 -21.94 11.84
CA PRO A 25 20.05 -21.60 10.46
C PRO A 25 19.83 -20.10 10.44
N LYS A 26 20.62 -19.40 9.63
CA LYS A 26 20.28 -18.03 9.29
C LYS A 26 18.87 -18.13 8.71
N GLN A 27 17.90 -17.60 9.45
CA GLN A 27 16.75 -17.02 8.81
C GLN A 27 17.36 -15.89 7.98
N GLU A 28 17.69 -16.21 6.73
CA GLU A 28 17.57 -15.24 5.68
C GLU A 28 16.18 -14.66 5.91
N MET A 29 16.14 -13.39 6.31
CA MET A 29 14.96 -12.59 6.03
C MET A 29 14.85 -12.70 4.52
N ALA A 30 14.01 -13.62 4.07
CA ALA A 30 13.62 -13.72 2.69
C ALA A 30 12.99 -12.35 2.42
N ALA A 31 13.79 -11.45 1.85
CA ALA A 31 13.28 -10.34 1.09
C ALA A 31 12.41 -11.03 0.07
N GLN A 32 11.10 -11.00 0.32
CA GLN A 32 10.13 -11.75 -0.46
C GLN A 32 10.37 -11.34 -1.90
N GLU A 33 10.96 -12.23 -2.71
CA GLU A 33 11.40 -11.85 -4.05
C GLU A 33 10.14 -11.45 -4.80
N ALA A 34 10.02 -10.15 -5.02
CA ALA A 34 8.74 -9.54 -5.37
C ALA A 34 8.29 -10.18 -6.69
N THR A 35 7.22 -10.96 -6.62
CA THR A 35 6.86 -11.85 -7.72
C THR A 35 6.46 -10.98 -8.89
N VAL A 36 7.27 -11.00 -9.94
CA VAL A 36 7.02 -10.23 -11.15
C VAL A 36 5.82 -10.87 -11.84
N ILE A 37 4.67 -10.19 -11.78
CA ILE A 37 3.46 -10.64 -12.49
C ILE A 37 3.65 -10.39 -13.99
N PRO A 38 3.16 -11.29 -14.88
CA PRO A 38 3.09 -11.02 -16.32
C PRO A 38 2.39 -9.68 -16.67
N GLU A 39 2.67 -9.16 -17.87
CA GLU A 39 2.27 -7.80 -18.29
C GLU A 39 0.75 -7.59 -18.46
N GLU A 40 -0.06 -8.64 -18.28
CA GLU A 40 -1.49 -8.76 -18.60
C GLU A 40 -2.42 -8.06 -17.58
N ALA A 41 -2.03 -6.87 -17.13
CA ALA A 41 -2.78 -6.08 -16.15
C ALA A 41 -3.49 -4.88 -16.80
N ILE A 42 -4.77 -4.68 -16.47
CA ILE A 42 -5.51 -3.45 -16.79
C ILE A 42 -5.32 -2.48 -15.62
N ARG A 43 -4.80 -1.28 -15.87
CA ARG A 43 -4.39 -0.34 -14.82
C ARG A 43 -5.33 0.88 -14.74
N LEU A 44 -5.22 1.64 -13.65
CA LEU A 44 -5.89 2.93 -13.47
C LEU A 44 -4.86 4.00 -13.15
N ARG A 45 -4.97 5.13 -13.85
CA ARG A 45 -4.27 6.38 -13.56
C ARG A 45 -5.30 7.46 -13.28
N ILE A 46 -5.14 8.19 -12.18
CA ILE A 46 -5.90 9.43 -11.94
C ILE A 46 -4.94 10.60 -11.78
N LEU A 47 -5.16 11.66 -12.56
CA LEU A 47 -4.48 12.95 -12.44
C LEU A 47 -5.40 13.90 -11.66
N ALA A 48 -4.92 14.44 -10.54
CA ALA A 48 -5.59 15.54 -9.85
C ALA A 48 -5.40 16.84 -10.63
N ASN A 49 -6.29 17.81 -10.43
CA ASN A 49 -6.17 19.13 -11.03
C ASN A 49 -4.90 19.86 -10.55
N SER A 50 -4.59 19.81 -9.25
CA SER A 50 -3.36 20.35 -8.65
C SER A 50 -2.88 19.50 -7.45
N ASP A 51 -1.78 19.91 -6.82
CA ASP A 51 -1.26 19.32 -5.57
C ASP A 51 -1.91 19.85 -4.29
N LEU A 52 -2.90 20.74 -4.39
CA LEU A 52 -3.67 21.23 -3.23
C LEU A 52 -4.42 20.09 -2.53
N GLU A 53 -4.55 20.17 -1.21
CA GLU A 53 -5.13 19.10 -0.39
C GLU A 53 -6.55 18.71 -0.82
N GLU A 54 -7.37 19.71 -1.22
CA GLU A 54 -8.72 19.55 -1.74
C GLU A 54 -8.75 18.71 -3.03
N ASP A 55 -7.96 19.08 -4.04
CA ASP A 55 -7.82 18.33 -5.30
C ASP A 55 -7.30 16.90 -5.07
N GLN A 56 -6.37 16.75 -4.10
CA GLN A 56 -5.86 15.44 -3.70
C GLN A 56 -6.91 14.61 -2.96
N ALA A 57 -7.82 15.24 -2.21
CA ALA A 57 -8.94 14.58 -1.52
C ALA A 57 -9.98 14.07 -2.52
N VAL A 58 -10.40 14.91 -3.47
CA VAL A 58 -11.37 14.50 -4.50
C VAL A 58 -10.82 13.40 -5.39
N LYS A 59 -9.52 13.43 -5.74
CA LYS A 59 -8.86 12.29 -6.40
C LYS A 59 -9.00 10.98 -5.62
N ARG A 60 -8.91 10.99 -4.28
CA ARG A 60 -9.08 9.79 -3.44
C ARG A 60 -10.54 9.32 -3.45
N LEU A 61 -11.52 10.22 -3.36
CA LEU A 61 -12.94 9.89 -3.46
C LEU A 61 -13.31 9.31 -4.83
N VAL A 62 -12.83 9.93 -5.92
CA VAL A 62 -13.04 9.44 -7.30
C VAL A 62 -12.41 8.06 -7.46
N ARG A 63 -11.19 7.84 -6.96
CA ARG A 63 -10.55 6.51 -6.91
C ARG A 63 -11.45 5.49 -6.24
N ASP A 64 -12.00 5.81 -5.07
CA ASP A 64 -12.74 4.84 -4.25
C ASP A 64 -14.05 4.42 -4.91
N GLU A 65 -14.86 5.36 -5.41
CA GLU A 65 -16.11 5.02 -6.11
C GLU A 65 -15.87 4.36 -7.49
N VAL A 66 -14.87 4.80 -8.26
CA VAL A 66 -14.49 4.15 -9.53
C VAL A 66 -14.00 2.72 -9.30
N ASN A 67 -13.13 2.50 -8.30
CA ASN A 67 -12.60 1.17 -8.00
C ASN A 67 -13.70 0.23 -7.50
N LYS A 68 -14.58 0.72 -6.63
CA LYS A 68 -15.75 0.00 -6.12
C LYS A 68 -16.69 -0.45 -7.25
N GLU A 69 -16.90 0.37 -8.28
CA GLU A 69 -17.73 -0.03 -9.42
C GLU A 69 -17.04 -1.08 -10.30
N ILE A 70 -15.78 -0.82 -10.70
CA ILE A 70 -15.02 -1.73 -11.56
C ILE A 70 -14.82 -3.10 -10.88
N THR A 71 -14.61 -3.13 -9.56
CA THR A 71 -14.45 -4.39 -8.81
C THR A 71 -15.68 -5.30 -8.97
N LYS A 72 -16.91 -4.76 -8.99
CA LYS A 72 -18.12 -5.57 -9.24
C LYS A 72 -18.15 -6.12 -10.65
N TRP A 73 -17.73 -5.33 -11.63
CA TRP A 73 -17.73 -5.71 -13.04
C TRP A 73 -16.75 -6.83 -13.36
N VAL A 74 -15.62 -6.88 -12.63
CA VAL A 74 -14.54 -7.85 -12.89
C VAL A 74 -14.43 -8.98 -11.86
N ALA A 75 -15.27 -9.00 -10.82
CA ALA A 75 -15.20 -9.97 -9.72
C ALA A 75 -15.19 -11.43 -10.19
N GLU A 76 -16.07 -11.77 -11.13
CA GLU A 76 -16.26 -13.13 -11.67
C GLU A 76 -15.52 -13.37 -13.00
N LEU A 77 -14.74 -12.38 -13.48
CA LEU A 77 -14.05 -12.49 -14.77
C LEU A 77 -12.69 -13.17 -14.60
N THR A 78 -12.42 -14.15 -15.45
CA THR A 78 -11.14 -14.88 -15.49
C THR A 78 -10.27 -14.53 -16.70
N SER A 79 -10.79 -13.70 -17.62
CA SER A 79 -10.12 -13.28 -18.86
C SER A 79 -9.82 -11.78 -18.89
N GLN A 80 -8.58 -11.43 -19.24
CA GLN A 80 -8.17 -10.03 -19.42
C GLN A 80 -8.95 -9.35 -20.56
N ASP A 81 -9.21 -10.05 -21.66
CA ASP A 81 -9.94 -9.50 -22.82
C ASP A 81 -11.43 -9.26 -22.50
N GLU A 82 -12.03 -10.08 -21.63
CA GLU A 82 -13.38 -9.86 -21.13
C GLU A 82 -13.42 -8.65 -20.19
N ALA A 83 -12.52 -8.59 -19.20
CA ALA A 83 -12.40 -7.43 -18.30
C ALA A 83 -12.17 -6.13 -19.07
N LYS A 84 -11.33 -6.15 -20.11
CA LYS A 84 -11.08 -5.04 -21.04
C LYS A 84 -12.32 -4.64 -21.82
N THR A 85 -13.11 -5.60 -22.29
CA THR A 85 -14.37 -5.34 -23.00
C THR A 85 -15.39 -4.68 -22.09
N VAL A 86 -15.57 -5.21 -20.87
CA VAL A 86 -16.51 -4.68 -19.87
C VAL A 86 -16.08 -3.29 -19.40
N ILE A 87 -14.82 -3.08 -19.02
CA ILE A 87 -14.29 -1.76 -18.61
C ILE A 87 -14.45 -0.72 -19.74
N LYS A 88 -14.20 -1.09 -21.00
CA LYS A 88 -14.40 -0.19 -22.15
C LYS A 88 -15.87 0.18 -22.37
N ALA A 89 -16.79 -0.77 -22.19
CA ALA A 89 -18.22 -0.50 -22.27
C ALA A 89 -18.71 0.40 -21.12
N GLY A 90 -18.12 0.26 -19.92
CA GLY A 90 -18.45 1.03 -18.73
C GLY A 90 -17.84 2.43 -18.63
N LEU A 91 -16.99 2.87 -19.58
CA LEU A 91 -16.36 4.21 -19.52
C LEU A 91 -17.35 5.37 -19.34
N PRO A 92 -18.53 5.41 -19.98
CA PRO A 92 -19.52 6.47 -19.75
C PRO A 92 -20.06 6.48 -18.31
N GLU A 93 -20.16 5.32 -17.67
CA GLU A 93 -20.57 5.21 -16.26
C GLU A 93 -19.46 5.68 -15.32
N LEU A 94 -18.20 5.35 -15.60
CA LEU A 94 -17.05 5.88 -14.85
C LEU A 94 -16.92 7.41 -14.96
N GLN A 95 -17.20 7.98 -16.14
CA GLN A 95 -17.28 9.42 -16.34
C GLN A 95 -18.35 10.04 -15.43
N MET A 96 -19.59 9.52 -15.46
CA MET A 96 -20.68 10.00 -14.60
C MET A 96 -20.39 9.86 -13.10
N ILE A 97 -19.74 8.77 -12.67
CA ILE A 97 -19.33 8.56 -11.28
C ILE A 97 -18.31 9.63 -10.85
N ALA A 98 -17.27 9.84 -11.64
CA ALA A 98 -16.23 10.81 -11.34
C ALA A 98 -16.76 12.26 -11.35
N GLU A 99 -17.61 12.63 -12.33
CA GLU A 99 -18.32 13.91 -12.35
C GLU A 99 -19.21 14.12 -11.13
N LYS A 100 -19.97 13.09 -10.73
CA LYS A 100 -20.84 13.15 -9.56
C LYS A 100 -20.07 13.36 -8.25
N VAL A 101 -18.90 12.72 -8.09
CA VAL A 101 -18.04 12.93 -6.93
C VAL A 101 -17.50 14.36 -6.91
N VAL A 102 -16.96 14.85 -8.02
CA VAL A 102 -16.46 16.23 -8.15
C VAL A 102 -17.55 17.26 -7.81
N ALA A 103 -18.77 17.06 -8.34
CA ALA A 103 -19.90 17.95 -8.08
C ALA A 103 -20.44 17.87 -6.64
N ALA A 104 -20.38 16.70 -6.00
CA ALA A 104 -20.80 16.53 -4.60
C ALA A 104 -19.87 17.26 -3.62
N GLU A 105 -18.58 17.33 -3.95
CA GLU A 105 -17.56 18.09 -3.21
C GLU A 105 -17.56 19.60 -3.55
N GLY A 106 -18.55 20.06 -4.33
CA GLY A 106 -18.76 21.48 -4.64
C GLY A 106 -17.74 22.08 -5.62
N MET A 107 -16.96 21.26 -6.33
CA MET A 107 -15.89 21.72 -7.21
C MET A 107 -16.36 21.90 -8.66
N ASP A 108 -16.03 23.04 -9.26
CA ASP A 108 -16.20 23.28 -10.69
C ASP A 108 -14.89 22.94 -11.44
N GLN A 109 -14.72 21.65 -11.75
CA GLN A 109 -13.59 21.18 -12.57
C GLN A 109 -14.03 20.13 -13.59
N SER A 110 -13.49 20.21 -14.80
CA SER A 110 -13.76 19.25 -15.87
C SER A 110 -13.26 17.85 -15.52
N VAL A 111 -14.05 16.82 -15.77
CA VAL A 111 -13.63 15.42 -15.68
C VAL A 111 -13.45 14.86 -17.08
N LYS A 112 -12.41 14.04 -17.29
CA LYS A 112 -12.25 13.27 -18.52
C LYS A 112 -11.79 11.85 -18.22
N VAL A 113 -12.55 10.87 -18.69
CA VAL A 113 -12.23 9.44 -18.60
C VAL A 113 -11.94 8.88 -20.01
N ASP A 114 -10.73 8.40 -20.22
CA ASP A 114 -10.30 7.71 -21.44
C ASP A 114 -9.85 6.26 -21.14
N PHE A 115 -9.81 5.42 -22.17
CA PHE A 115 -9.08 4.14 -22.12
C PHE A 115 -8.03 4.11 -23.23
N GLY A 116 -6.79 3.78 -22.90
CA GLY A 116 -5.70 3.70 -23.88
C GLY A 116 -4.42 3.14 -23.29
N LYS A 117 -3.32 3.23 -24.05
CA LYS A 117 -1.98 2.98 -23.50
C LYS A 117 -1.47 4.20 -22.74
N VAL A 118 -0.96 3.98 -21.54
CA VAL A 118 -0.47 5.03 -20.66
C VAL A 118 0.85 4.59 -20.03
N ASN A 119 1.80 5.51 -19.92
CA ASN A 119 3.07 5.28 -19.21
C ASN A 119 2.85 5.19 -17.70
N PHE A 120 3.35 4.12 -17.07
CA PHE A 120 3.41 3.93 -15.62
C PHE A 120 4.86 3.83 -15.14
N PRO A 121 5.19 4.35 -13.94
CA PRO A 121 6.43 4.01 -13.24
C PRO A 121 6.36 2.59 -12.64
N THR A 122 7.51 2.06 -12.22
CA THR A 122 7.58 0.84 -11.41
C THR A 122 6.77 1.02 -10.12
N LYS A 123 5.95 0.02 -9.78
CA LYS A 123 5.12 -0.01 -8.56
C LYS A 123 5.16 -1.38 -7.91
N LEU A 124 5.23 -1.37 -6.58
CA LEU A 124 5.06 -2.54 -5.73
C LEU A 124 3.63 -2.52 -5.18
N TYR A 125 2.91 -3.63 -5.30
CA TYR A 125 1.57 -3.81 -4.76
C TYR A 125 1.53 -5.10 -3.94
N GLY A 126 1.61 -4.98 -2.61
CA GLY A 126 1.84 -6.13 -1.73
C GLY A 126 3.17 -6.81 -2.06
N GLN A 127 3.12 -8.11 -2.37
CA GLN A 127 4.28 -8.90 -2.80
C GLN A 127 4.60 -8.80 -4.31
N TYR A 128 3.81 -8.06 -5.09
CA TYR A 128 3.89 -8.04 -6.55
C TYR A 128 4.58 -6.81 -7.10
N LEU A 129 5.56 -7.00 -7.98
CA LEU A 129 6.28 -5.90 -8.63
C LEU A 129 5.82 -5.76 -10.09
N TYR A 130 5.35 -4.57 -10.43
CA TYR A 130 5.01 -4.15 -11.80
C TYR A 130 6.07 -3.16 -12.29
N PRO A 131 6.83 -3.48 -13.35
CA PRO A 131 7.87 -2.59 -13.87
C PRO A 131 7.29 -1.31 -14.52
N ALA A 132 8.16 -0.37 -14.85
CA ALA A 132 7.81 0.81 -15.64
C ALA A 132 7.58 0.42 -17.11
N GLY A 133 6.59 1.03 -17.76
CA GLY A 133 6.23 0.73 -19.16
C GLY A 133 4.89 1.35 -19.58
N GLU A 134 4.50 1.11 -20.83
CA GLU A 134 3.16 1.41 -21.34
C GLU A 134 2.19 0.26 -21.07
N TYR A 135 1.08 0.54 -20.38
CA TYR A 135 0.04 -0.43 -20.06
C TYR A 135 -1.32 0.05 -20.57
N GLU A 136 -2.23 -0.88 -20.87
CA GLU A 136 -3.64 -0.54 -21.08
C GLU A 136 -4.25 -0.08 -19.76
N ALA A 137 -4.84 1.11 -19.77
CA ALA A 137 -5.35 1.74 -18.57
C ALA A 137 -6.58 2.61 -18.82
N VAL A 138 -7.41 2.69 -17.79
CA VAL A 138 -8.34 3.82 -17.61
C VAL A 138 -7.52 5.02 -17.13
N LEU A 139 -7.65 6.13 -17.85
CA LEU A 139 -7.06 7.42 -17.50
C LEU A 139 -8.17 8.37 -17.10
N ILE A 140 -8.16 8.81 -15.85
CA ILE A 140 -9.05 9.86 -15.34
C ILE A 140 -8.24 11.13 -15.15
N THR A 141 -8.65 12.21 -15.81
CA THR A 141 -8.07 13.55 -15.64
C THR A 141 -9.10 14.44 -14.96
N LEU A 142 -8.75 14.99 -13.80
CA LEU A 142 -9.53 15.98 -13.07
C LEU A 142 -8.94 17.38 -13.34
N GLY A 143 -9.79 18.33 -13.73
CA GLY A 143 -9.41 19.67 -14.14
C GLY A 143 -8.31 19.66 -15.19
N LYS A 144 -7.19 20.33 -14.89
CA LYS A 144 -6.03 20.40 -15.78
C LYS A 144 -5.12 19.15 -15.76
N GLY A 145 -5.25 18.29 -14.75
CA GLY A 145 -4.37 17.14 -14.56
C GLY A 145 -2.91 17.47 -14.18
N GLU A 146 -2.65 18.66 -13.62
CA GLU A 146 -1.30 19.12 -13.27
C GLU A 146 -0.79 18.56 -11.92
N GLY A 147 -1.67 17.98 -11.10
CA GLY A 147 -1.36 17.47 -9.77
C GLY A 147 -0.85 16.02 -9.71
N ALA A 148 -0.53 15.60 -8.48
CA ALA A 148 0.03 14.30 -8.20
C ALA A 148 -0.86 13.16 -8.72
N ASN A 149 -0.21 12.10 -9.16
CA ASN A 149 -0.85 10.97 -9.81
C ASN A 149 -1.38 9.97 -8.75
N TRP A 150 -2.45 9.24 -9.07
CA TRP A 150 -2.79 7.97 -8.43
C TRP A 150 -2.53 6.83 -9.40
N TRP A 151 -2.06 5.69 -8.89
CA TRP A 151 -1.63 4.54 -9.67
C TRP A 151 -2.22 3.25 -9.07
N CYS A 152 -2.91 2.47 -9.89
CA CYS A 152 -3.67 1.31 -9.42
C CYS A 152 -3.70 0.18 -10.47
N VAL A 153 -4.16 -1.02 -10.07
CA VAL A 153 -4.42 -2.16 -10.96
C VAL A 153 -5.88 -2.60 -10.78
N LEU A 154 -6.64 -2.51 -11.87
CA LEU A 154 -8.07 -2.81 -11.94
C LEU A 154 -8.34 -4.29 -12.17
N TYR A 155 -7.50 -4.93 -13.01
CA TYR A 155 -7.58 -6.35 -13.30
C TYR A 155 -6.16 -6.95 -13.33
N PRO A 156 -5.85 -7.96 -12.49
CA PRO A 156 -6.67 -8.40 -11.34
C PRO A 156 -6.87 -7.24 -10.32
N PRO A 157 -7.95 -7.24 -9.51
CA PRO A 157 -8.33 -6.10 -8.67
C PRO A 157 -7.43 -5.95 -7.43
N LEU A 158 -6.22 -5.40 -7.62
CA LEU A 158 -5.23 -5.18 -6.54
C LEU A 158 -5.34 -3.80 -5.87
N CYS A 159 -6.28 -2.96 -6.31
CA CYS A 159 -6.48 -1.60 -5.79
C CYS A 159 -6.85 -1.49 -4.31
N PHE A 160 -7.33 -2.58 -3.69
CA PHE A 160 -7.68 -2.62 -2.26
C PHE A 160 -6.50 -2.99 -1.34
N LEU A 161 -5.36 -3.44 -1.88
CA LEU A 161 -4.21 -3.77 -1.06
C LEU A 161 -3.74 -2.52 -0.30
N ASP A 162 -3.85 -2.53 1.03
CA ASP A 162 -3.52 -1.37 1.85
C ASP A 162 -2.01 -1.16 1.89
N PHE A 163 -1.52 -0.19 1.11
CA PHE A 163 -0.11 0.14 1.00
C PHE A 163 0.43 0.98 2.18
N SER A 164 -0.41 1.26 3.20
CA SER A 164 -0.07 2.19 4.29
C SER A 164 0.91 1.62 5.32
N THR A 165 1.06 0.29 5.41
CA THR A 165 2.03 -0.36 6.30
C THR A 165 2.62 -1.62 5.67
N GLY A 166 3.87 -1.95 6.03
CA GLY A 166 4.52 -3.23 5.69
C GLY A 166 3.96 -4.45 6.45
N THR A 167 2.65 -4.44 6.71
CA THR A 167 1.93 -5.44 7.52
C THR A 167 0.64 -5.78 6.78
N ALA A 168 0.65 -6.90 6.06
CA ALA A 168 -0.47 -7.28 5.20
C ALA A 168 -1.71 -7.65 6.02
N VAL A 169 -2.73 -6.79 6.01
CA VAL A 169 -4.09 -7.17 6.40
C VAL A 169 -4.70 -7.95 5.23
N ARG A 170 -4.83 -9.27 5.38
CA ARG A 170 -5.59 -10.08 4.42
C ARG A 170 -7.07 -9.70 4.51
N SER A 171 -7.65 -9.22 3.43
CA SER A 171 -9.10 -9.09 3.32
C SER A 171 -9.72 -10.50 3.32
N PRO A 172 -10.74 -10.79 4.17
CA PRO A 172 -11.44 -12.05 4.10
C PRO A 172 -12.38 -12.04 2.88
N GLY A 173 -12.07 -12.84 1.86
CA GLY A 173 -12.95 -13.00 0.68
C GLY A 173 -12.29 -13.23 -0.68
N PHE A 174 -10.96 -13.27 -0.79
CA PHE A 174 -10.29 -13.61 -2.06
C PHE A 174 -9.36 -14.81 -1.90
N GLU A 175 -9.88 -15.99 -2.25
CA GLU A 175 -9.09 -17.22 -2.36
C GLU A 175 -8.67 -17.44 -3.81
N THR A 176 -7.53 -16.87 -4.22
CA THR A 176 -6.84 -17.31 -5.44
C THR A 176 -6.10 -18.61 -5.17
N THR A 177 -6.75 -19.74 -5.45
CA THR A 177 -6.08 -21.01 -5.72
C THR A 177 -5.29 -20.90 -7.02
N VAL A 178 -3.98 -20.70 -6.91
CA VAL A 178 -3.08 -20.89 -8.05
C VAL A 178 -2.71 -22.37 -8.11
N GLU A 179 -3.31 -23.06 -9.08
CA GLU A 179 -3.06 -24.49 -9.36
C GLU A 179 -1.57 -24.78 -9.59
N ALA A 180 -0.96 -25.53 -8.68
CA ALA A 180 0.36 -26.12 -8.85
C ALA A 180 0.39 -27.55 -8.31
N SER A 181 0.28 -28.52 -9.23
CA SER A 181 0.38 -29.97 -9.00
C SER A 181 -0.75 -30.60 -8.17
N GLY A 182 -1.66 -31.29 -8.84
CA GLY A 182 -2.81 -31.93 -8.20
C GLY A 182 -2.49 -33.19 -7.39
N ASN A 183 -3.35 -33.44 -6.39
CA ASN A 183 -3.86 -34.76 -6.04
C ASN A 183 -5.20 -34.57 -5.29
N GLU A 184 -6.18 -35.45 -5.50
CA GLU A 184 -7.46 -35.41 -4.78
C GLU A 184 -7.31 -35.67 -3.27
N VAL A 185 -8.25 -35.17 -2.44
CA VAL A 185 -9.11 -36.00 -1.54
C VAL A 185 -10.09 -35.12 -0.72
N THR A 186 -11.39 -35.31 -1.01
CA THR A 186 -12.64 -35.22 -0.20
C THR A 186 -12.93 -34.12 0.85
N GLU A 187 -14.08 -33.44 0.65
CA GLU A 187 -15.19 -33.12 1.58
C GLU A 187 -14.95 -32.94 3.10
N VAL A 188 -15.40 -31.78 3.65
CA VAL A 188 -16.42 -31.68 4.73
C VAL A 188 -17.22 -30.36 4.58
N ASP A 189 -18.52 -30.39 4.89
CA ASP A 189 -19.52 -29.29 4.93
C ASP A 189 -20.37 -29.47 6.24
N PRO A 190 -21.23 -28.54 6.70
CA PRO A 190 -21.01 -27.18 7.25
C PRO A 190 -21.42 -27.08 8.77
N GLU A 191 -22.00 -25.94 9.20
CA GLU A 191 -22.49 -25.54 10.56
C GLU A 191 -21.41 -25.19 11.59
N GLU A 192 -21.56 -24.27 12.56
CA GLU A 192 -22.64 -23.36 12.98
C GLU A 192 -22.00 -21.94 13.24
N ALA A 193 -22.64 -20.82 13.60
CA ALA A 193 -23.97 -20.47 14.10
C ALA A 193 -24.38 -19.03 13.63
N ALA A 194 -25.27 -18.34 14.36
CA ALA A 194 -25.74 -16.97 14.06
C ALA A 194 -25.96 -16.10 15.33
N VAL A 195 -26.48 -14.87 15.15
CA VAL A 195 -27.04 -13.92 16.16
C VAL A 195 -25.96 -13.31 17.11
N GLU A 196 -25.92 -12.01 17.47
CA GLU A 196 -27.01 -11.09 17.79
C GLU A 196 -26.93 -9.64 17.27
N THR A 197 -28.13 -9.06 17.13
CA THR A 197 -28.43 -7.66 16.83
C THR A 197 -28.43 -6.78 18.09
N GLY A 198 -28.07 -5.50 17.98
CA GLY A 198 -28.20 -4.55 19.08
C GLY A 198 -28.13 -3.08 18.67
N ALA A 199 -29.20 -2.55 18.07
CA ALA A 199 -29.33 -1.12 17.82
C ALA A 199 -30.05 -0.43 19.00
N ASN A 200 -29.48 0.67 19.51
CA ASN A 200 -30.32 1.79 19.96
C ASN A 200 -29.60 3.14 19.81
N ARG A 201 -30.40 4.20 19.71
CA ARG A 201 -30.00 5.58 19.36
C ARG A 201 -30.36 6.54 20.52
N GLU A 202 -30.04 7.83 20.34
CA GLU A 202 -30.40 8.98 21.21
C GLU A 202 -29.52 9.21 22.45
N GLU A 203 -29.12 10.43 22.82
CA GLU A 203 -28.94 11.67 22.03
C GLU A 203 -28.06 12.70 22.80
N SER A 204 -27.41 13.61 22.06
CA SER A 204 -27.06 15.00 22.43
C SER A 204 -26.35 15.34 23.77
N ARG A 205 -25.12 15.87 23.66
CA ARG A 205 -24.79 17.22 24.21
C ARG A 205 -23.55 17.83 23.58
N MET A 206 -23.65 19.11 23.20
CA MET A 206 -22.55 19.94 22.68
C MET A 206 -21.54 20.29 23.79
N VAL A 207 -20.23 20.31 23.48
CA VAL A 207 -19.26 21.24 24.09
C VAL A 207 -18.25 21.67 23.03
N ASN A 208 -17.92 22.96 23.06
CA ASN A 208 -17.14 23.74 22.10
C ASN A 208 -15.81 23.15 21.60
N GLU A 209 -15.62 23.35 20.29
CA GLU A 209 -14.41 23.86 19.63
C GLU A 209 -13.34 24.50 20.54
N ILE A 210 -12.11 23.99 20.42
CA ILE A 210 -10.86 24.71 20.75
C ILE A 210 -9.90 24.46 19.58
N GLN A 211 -9.67 25.49 18.77
CA GLN A 211 -8.57 25.52 17.80
C GLN A 211 -7.26 25.81 18.58
N PRO A 212 -6.17 25.07 18.35
CA PRO A 212 -4.84 25.54 18.73
C PRO A 212 -4.37 26.59 17.71
N ASP A 213 -4.04 27.79 18.17
CA ASP A 213 -3.47 28.85 17.33
C ASP A 213 -2.17 28.40 16.62
N PRO A 214 -1.88 28.87 15.39
CA PRO A 214 -0.63 28.58 14.72
C PRO A 214 0.55 29.22 15.44
N VAL A 215 1.54 28.40 15.81
CA VAL A 215 2.79 28.87 16.41
C VAL A 215 3.63 29.54 15.33
N PHE A 216 3.72 30.86 15.38
CA PHE A 216 4.72 31.62 14.61
C PHE A 216 6.09 31.42 15.26
N VAL A 217 7.08 31.01 14.46
CA VAL A 217 8.49 30.99 14.85
C VAL A 217 9.14 32.25 14.27
N GLU A 218 9.72 33.08 15.14
CA GLU A 218 10.51 34.24 14.72
C GLU A 218 11.83 33.78 14.08
N GLU A 219 12.28 34.45 13.02
CA GLU A 219 13.61 34.23 12.44
C GLU A 219 14.68 34.73 13.42
N GLY A 220 15.35 33.79 14.09
CA GLY A 220 16.43 34.06 15.05
C GLY A 220 17.70 33.27 14.71
N GLU A 221 18.73 34.03 14.34
CA GLU A 221 20.19 33.78 14.34
C GLU A 221 20.74 32.33 14.15
N GLU A 222 21.62 32.18 13.16
CA GLU A 222 22.34 30.92 12.86
C GLU A 222 23.32 30.51 13.98
N GLU A 223 22.92 29.58 14.86
CA GLU A 223 23.87 28.88 15.74
C GLU A 223 24.58 27.74 15.00
N GLU A 224 25.93 27.68 15.09
CA GLU A 224 26.73 26.63 14.47
C GLU A 224 26.44 25.25 15.09
N VAL A 225 25.84 24.35 14.30
CA VAL A 225 25.48 22.99 14.74
C VAL A 225 26.73 22.09 14.82
N GLU A 226 27.26 21.87 16.04
CA GLU A 226 28.28 20.83 16.29
C GLU A 226 27.71 19.42 16.07
N VAL A 227 28.00 18.80 14.92
CA VAL A 227 27.60 17.43 14.62
C VAL A 227 28.45 16.41 15.40
N ARG A 228 27.89 15.85 16.48
CA ARG A 228 28.51 14.74 17.22
C ARG A 228 28.09 13.38 16.69
N PHE A 229 29.07 12.62 16.20
CA PHE A 229 28.86 11.25 15.74
C PHE A 229 28.96 10.28 16.91
N PHE A 230 27.82 9.73 17.35
CA PHE A 230 27.70 8.74 18.43
C PHE A 230 28.71 7.58 18.33
N VAL A 231 28.99 7.09 17.12
CA VAL A 231 29.98 6.03 16.87
C VAL A 231 31.40 6.48 17.23
N VAL A 232 31.78 7.72 16.91
CA VAL A 232 33.12 8.27 17.20
C VAL A 232 33.32 8.44 18.71
N ASP A 233 32.29 8.90 19.42
CA ASP A 233 32.33 9.04 20.88
C ASP A 233 32.34 7.68 21.60
N LEU A 234 31.59 6.70 21.08
CA LEU A 234 31.62 5.31 21.58
C LEU A 234 33.04 4.70 21.45
N PHE A 235 33.71 4.90 20.31
CA PHE A 235 35.08 4.42 20.11
C PHE A 235 36.11 5.15 20.98
N LYS A 236 35.98 6.47 21.21
CA LYS A 236 36.83 7.20 22.16
C LYS A 236 36.69 6.65 23.59
N GLY A 237 35.47 6.34 24.03
CA GLY A 237 35.22 5.74 25.35
C GLY A 237 35.83 4.34 25.53
N ILE A 238 36.04 3.59 24.44
CA ILE A 238 36.63 2.24 24.47
C ILE A 238 38.16 2.26 24.47
N PHE A 239 38.80 3.27 23.84
CA PHE A 239 40.25 3.35 23.70
C PHE A 239 40.96 4.34 24.64
N SER A 240 40.23 5.12 25.45
CA SER A 240 40.82 5.89 26.56
C SER A 240 40.77 5.14 27.88
N LYS A 241 41.71 4.20 28.08
CA LYS A 241 42.08 3.68 29.40
C LYS A 241 43.53 3.18 29.46
#